data_AF-A0A147F5G1-F1
#
_entry.id   AF-A0A147F5G1-F1
#
_cell.length_a   1.000
_cell.length_b   1.000
_cell.length_c   1.000
_cell.angle_alpha   90.00
_cell.angle_beta   90.00
_cell.angle_gamma   90.00
#
_symmetry.space_group_name_H-M   'P 1'
#
loop_
_entity.id
_entity.type
_entity.pdbx_description
1 polymer ?
#
loop_
_entity_poly.entity_id
_entity_poly.type
_entity_poly.pdbx_seq_one_letter_code
_entity_poly.pdbx_strand_id
1 'polypeptide(L)'
;MTRSDSPEFAFVSPLTPDWTIARLLDWIAASDDRCHDERLLGILDAVDRALHPSSTLAATRVVVYVRALAARVSADPSVGERVLGEVIVVREVSASAEALVPA
;
A
#
# COMPACT_ATOMS: atom_id res chain seq x y z
N MET A 1 14.72 27.56 -2.22
CA MET A 1 14.95 26.14 -2.57
C MET A 1 14.02 25.31 -1.69
N THR A 2 12.79 25.11 -2.12
CA THR A 2 11.83 24.24 -1.43
C THR A 2 12.21 22.80 -1.75
N ARG A 3 12.80 22.11 -0.78
CA ARG A 3 12.98 20.66 -0.82
C ARG A 3 11.57 20.08 -0.87
N SER A 4 11.17 19.55 -2.02
CA SER A 4 9.99 18.70 -2.10
C SER A 4 10.27 17.52 -1.18
N ASP A 5 9.56 17.48 -0.06
CA ASP A 5 9.43 16.32 0.79
C ASP A 5 8.67 15.29 -0.07
N SER A 6 9.41 14.61 -0.95
CA SER A 6 8.88 13.43 -1.62
C SER A 6 8.53 12.48 -0.49
N PRO A 7 7.29 11.96 -0.41
CA PRO A 7 6.95 11.03 0.63
C PRO A 7 7.82 9.80 0.41
N GLU A 8 8.91 9.74 1.18
CA GLU A 8 9.85 8.63 1.26
C GLU A 8 9.13 7.48 1.96
N PHE A 9 7.98 7.05 1.42
CA PHE A 9 7.51 5.70 1.70
C PHE A 9 8.68 4.82 1.33
N ALA A 10 9.21 4.14 2.33
CA ALA A 10 10.38 3.29 2.25
C ALA A 10 10.12 2.13 1.28
N PHE A 11 10.10 2.41 -0.02
CA PHE A 11 10.00 1.41 -1.06
C PHE A 11 11.24 0.54 -0.95
N VAL A 12 11.03 -0.73 -0.59
CA VAL A 12 12.10 -1.70 -0.52
C VAL A 12 12.52 -2.03 -1.94
N SER A 13 13.77 -1.72 -2.32
CA SER A 13 14.26 -2.05 -3.67
C SER A 13 13.99 -3.53 -4.00
N PRO A 14 13.35 -3.86 -5.13
CA PRO A 14 13.16 -3.06 -6.35
C PRO A 14 11.79 -2.37 -6.49
N LEU A 15 10.99 -2.22 -5.43
CA LEU A 15 9.68 -1.58 -5.50
C LEU A 15 9.83 -0.11 -5.94
N THR A 16 8.97 0.35 -6.87
CA THR A 16 8.91 1.75 -7.30
C THR A 16 7.48 2.27 -7.18
N PRO A 17 7.29 3.59 -6.99
CA PRO A 17 5.95 4.19 -6.86
C PRO A 17 5.08 3.95 -8.09
N ASP A 18 5.66 3.85 -9.29
CA ASP A 18 4.96 3.57 -10.55
C ASP A 18 4.46 2.12 -10.69
N TRP A 19 4.77 1.23 -9.75
CA TRP A 19 4.23 -0.13 -9.79
C TRP A 19 2.74 -0.12 -9.53
N THR A 20 2.04 -1.03 -10.18
CA THR A 20 0.63 -1.30 -9.90
C THR A 20 0.51 -2.29 -8.74
N ILE A 21 -0.65 -2.27 -8.07
CA ILE A 21 -0.97 -3.23 -7.01
C ILE A 21 -0.88 -4.68 -7.52
N ALA A 22 -1.34 -4.96 -8.74
CA ALA A 22 -1.24 -6.28 -9.35
C ALA A 22 0.22 -6.72 -9.56
N ARG A 23 1.08 -5.80 -10.02
CA ARG A 23 2.51 -6.08 -10.21
C ARG A 23 3.24 -6.33 -8.89
N LEU A 24 2.86 -5.62 -7.82
CA LEU A 24 3.35 -5.89 -6.47
C LEU A 24 2.97 -7.31 -6.02
N LEU A 25 1.71 -7.69 -6.19
CA LEU A 25 1.23 -9.03 -5.82
C LEU A 25 1.94 -10.14 -6.59
N ASP A 26 2.13 -9.97 -7.90
CA ASP A 26 2.87 -10.92 -8.75
C ASP A 26 4.32 -11.07 -8.27
N TRP A 27 5.00 -9.95 -7.98
CA TRP A 27 6.37 -9.97 -7.46
C TRP A 27 6.49 -10.66 -6.10
N ILE A 28 5.52 -10.47 -5.20
CA ILE A 28 5.48 -11.17 -3.90
C ILE A 28 5.21 -12.66 -4.13
N ALA A 29 4.25 -13.02 -4.98
CA ALA A 29 3.88 -14.42 -5.27
C ALA A 29 5.02 -15.21 -5.93
N ALA A 30 5.94 -14.54 -6.62
CA ALA A 30 7.10 -15.16 -7.26
C ALA A 30 8.13 -15.73 -6.26
N SER A 31 8.06 -15.43 -4.96
CA SER A 31 8.97 -16.00 -3.95
C SER A 31 8.31 -16.06 -2.57
N ASP A 32 8.21 -17.26 -1.99
CA ASP A 32 7.56 -17.47 -0.70
C ASP A 32 8.24 -16.68 0.44
N ASP A 33 9.56 -16.51 0.39
CA ASP A 33 10.32 -15.64 1.30
C ASP A 33 9.78 -14.20 1.34
N ARG A 34 9.33 -13.66 0.19
CA ARG A 34 8.75 -12.31 0.11
C ARG A 34 7.38 -12.24 0.77
N CYS A 35 6.63 -13.34 0.82
CA CYS A 35 5.36 -13.43 1.53
C CYS A 35 5.54 -13.31 3.06
N HIS A 36 6.77 -13.49 3.55
CA HIS A 36 7.15 -13.39 4.95
C HIS A 36 8.05 -12.17 5.26
N ASP A 37 8.41 -11.37 4.25
CA ASP A 37 9.33 -10.23 4.41
C ASP A 37 8.65 -9.06 5.13
N GLU A 38 8.93 -8.92 6.42
CA GLU A 38 8.35 -7.90 7.29
C GLU A 38 8.64 -6.46 6.82
N ARG A 39 9.66 -6.25 5.98
CA ARG A 39 9.93 -4.93 5.39
C ARG A 39 8.80 -4.47 4.47
N LEU A 40 7.99 -5.38 3.95
CA LEU A 40 6.82 -5.09 3.12
C LEU A 40 5.58 -4.69 3.94
N LEU A 41 5.59 -4.87 5.27
CA LEU A 41 4.44 -4.52 6.11
C LEU A 41 4.07 -3.05 5.99
N GLY A 42 5.06 -2.15 5.96
CA GLY A 42 4.80 -0.71 5.87
C GLY A 42 4.05 -0.32 4.61
N ILE A 43 4.48 -0.84 3.45
CA ILE A 43 3.82 -0.53 2.17
C ILE A 43 2.46 -1.24 2.04
N LEU A 44 2.36 -2.49 2.49
CA LEU A 44 1.10 -3.24 2.44
C LEU A 44 0.04 -2.66 3.37
N ASP A 45 0.42 -2.21 4.57
CA ASP A 45 -0.48 -1.50 5.48
C ASP A 45 -0.94 -0.16 4.90
N ALA A 46 -0.02 0.60 4.30
CA ALA A 46 -0.37 1.87 3.65
C ALA A 46 -1.38 1.67 2.51
N VAL A 47 -1.15 0.69 1.64
CA VAL A 47 -2.08 0.32 0.54
C VAL A 47 -3.41 -0.20 1.09
N ASP A 48 -3.38 -1.10 2.08
CA ASP A 48 -4.59 -1.68 2.65
C ASP A 48 -5.47 -0.62 3.30
N ARG A 49 -4.88 0.30 4.06
CA ARG A 49 -5.62 1.41 4.66
C ARG A 49 -6.07 2.46 3.64
N ALA A 50 -5.36 2.63 2.54
CA ALA A 50 -5.78 3.50 1.44
C ALA A 50 -6.99 2.94 0.68
N LEU A 51 -7.06 1.63 0.53
CA LEU A 51 -8.21 0.96 -0.09
C LEU A 51 -9.37 0.75 0.90
N HIS A 52 -9.06 0.58 2.19
CA HIS A 52 -10.05 0.29 3.22
C HIS A 52 -9.65 0.99 4.54
N PRO A 53 -10.08 2.24 4.76
CA PRO A 53 -9.66 3.05 5.91
C PRO A 53 -10.08 2.46 7.26
N SER A 54 -11.16 1.66 7.28
CA SER A 54 -11.63 0.94 8.47
C SER A 54 -10.99 -0.45 8.62
N SER A 55 -9.94 -0.77 7.86
CA SER A 55 -9.27 -2.07 7.98
C SER A 55 -8.67 -2.27 9.36
N THR A 56 -8.98 -3.41 9.97
CA THR A 56 -8.47 -3.85 11.27
C THR A 56 -7.23 -4.74 11.13
N LEU A 57 -6.70 -4.89 9.91
CA LEU A 57 -5.52 -5.71 9.64
C LEU A 57 -4.21 -5.10 10.18
N ALA A 58 -4.26 -3.89 10.72
CA ALA A 58 -3.12 -3.23 11.37
C ALA A 58 -2.42 -4.18 12.36
N ALA A 59 -1.12 -4.38 12.17
CA ALA A 59 -0.26 -5.32 12.91
C ALA A 59 -0.42 -6.83 12.59
N THR A 60 -1.00 -7.18 11.43
CA THR A 60 -1.05 -8.57 10.96
C THR A 60 0.18 -8.93 10.11
N ARG A 61 0.46 -10.23 9.93
CA ARG A 61 1.55 -10.74 9.07
C ARG A 61 1.35 -10.35 7.60
N VAL A 62 2.47 -10.19 6.87
CA VAL A 62 2.55 -9.89 5.43
C VAL A 62 1.59 -10.75 4.60
N VAL A 63 1.60 -12.07 4.82
CA VAL A 63 0.71 -13.03 4.15
C VAL A 63 -0.77 -12.64 4.22
N VAL A 64 -1.23 -12.09 5.36
CA VAL A 64 -2.64 -11.72 5.54
C VAL A 64 -2.98 -10.49 4.71
N TYR A 65 -2.09 -9.49 4.67
CA TYR A 65 -2.25 -8.34 3.78
C TYR A 65 -2.26 -8.77 2.31
N VAL A 66 -1.33 -9.64 1.90
CA VAL A 66 -1.26 -10.16 0.52
C VAL A 66 -2.55 -10.88 0.15
N ARG A 67 -3.07 -11.74 1.03
CA ARG A 67 -4.34 -12.45 0.81
C ARG A 67 -5.55 -11.52 0.72
N ALA A 68 -5.64 -10.54 1.62
CA ALA A 68 -6.72 -9.57 1.60
C ALA A 68 -6.69 -8.72 0.33
N LEU A 69 -5.49 -8.28 -0.07
CA LEU A 69 -5.28 -7.49 -1.28
C LEU A 69 -5.57 -8.29 -2.55
N ALA A 70 -5.11 -9.54 -2.63
CA ALA A 70 -5.41 -10.44 -3.74
C ALA A 70 -6.90 -10.74 -3.85
N ALA A 71 -7.60 -10.97 -2.72
CA ALA A 71 -9.04 -11.17 -2.72
C ALA A 71 -9.78 -9.93 -3.25
N ARG A 72 -9.32 -8.72 -2.93
CA ARG A 72 -9.89 -7.47 -3.48
C ARG A 72 -9.65 -7.32 -4.96
N VAL A 73 -8.42 -7.55 -5.44
CA VAL A 73 -8.11 -7.49 -6.88
C VAL A 73 -8.92 -8.53 -7.66
N SER A 74 -9.16 -9.70 -7.06
CA SER A 74 -10.02 -10.72 -7.67
C SER A 74 -11.50 -10.29 -7.72
N ALA A 75 -11.97 -9.50 -6.76
CA ALA A 75 -13.35 -9.00 -6.72
C ALA A 75 -13.54 -7.74 -7.60
N ASP A 76 -12.52 -6.90 -7.69
CA ASP A 76 -12.45 -5.70 -8.53
C ASP A 76 -11.04 -5.58 -9.15
N PRO A 77 -10.88 -6.01 -10.42
CA PRO A 77 -9.61 -5.94 -11.14
C PRO A 77 -9.05 -4.52 -11.25
N SER A 78 -9.91 -3.50 -11.26
CA SER A 78 -9.53 -2.08 -11.39
C SER A 78 -8.68 -1.62 -10.19
N VAL A 79 -8.81 -2.28 -9.03
CA VAL A 79 -7.94 -2.05 -7.88
C VAL A 79 -6.50 -2.47 -8.19
N GLY A 80 -6.32 -3.58 -8.93
CA GLY A 80 -5.02 -4.09 -9.32
C GLY A 80 -4.26 -3.15 -10.26
N GLU A 81 -4.97 -2.33 -11.03
CA GLU A 81 -4.40 -1.37 -11.99
C GLU A 81 -3.92 -0.07 -11.35
N ARG A 82 -4.31 0.19 -10.09
CA ARG A 82 -3.91 1.42 -9.39
C ARG A 82 -2.41 1.43 -9.08
N VAL A 83 -1.81 2.61 -9.23
CA VAL A 83 -0.40 2.87 -9.00
C VAL A 83 -0.15 3.08 -7.51
N LEU A 84 0.88 2.43 -6.95
CA LEU A 84 1.21 2.47 -5.52
C LEU A 84 1.41 3.90 -5.02
N GLY A 85 2.17 4.70 -5.77
CA GLY A 85 2.44 6.10 -5.43
C GLY A 85 1.16 6.93 -5.33
N GLU A 86 0.21 6.77 -6.26
CA GLU A 86 -1.04 7.51 -6.24
C GLU A 86 -1.94 7.10 -5.07
N VAL A 87 -2.06 5.80 -4.82
CA VAL A 87 -2.90 5.25 -3.73
C VAL A 87 -2.42 5.72 -2.36
N ILE A 88 -1.11 5.76 -2.17
CA ILE A 88 -0.50 6.12 -0.90
C ILE A 88 -0.55 7.66 -0.70
N VAL A 89 -0.21 8.45 -1.73
CA VAL A 89 -0.23 9.93 -1.67
C VAL A 89 -1.64 10.47 -1.46
N VAL A 90 -2.65 9.92 -2.14
CA VAL A 90 -4.05 10.35 -1.98
C VAL A 90 -4.49 10.21 -0.52
N ARG A 91 -4.04 9.18 0.18
CA ARG A 91 -4.39 9.00 1.58
C ARG A 91 -3.68 9.97 2.51
N GLU A 92 -2.41 10.28 2.32
CA GLU A 92 -1.73 11.27 3.15
C GLU A 92 -2.41 12.64 3.09
N VAL A 93 -2.86 13.03 1.90
CA VAL A 93 -3.61 14.28 1.69
C VAL A 93 -4.97 14.21 2.38
N SER A 94 -5.71 13.10 2.27
CA SER A 94 -7.00 12.94 2.95
C SER A 94 -6.90 12.87 4.47
N ALA A 95 -5.90 12.17 5.03
CA ALA A 95 -5.67 12.10 6.46
C ALA A 95 -5.25 13.46 7.05
N SER A 96 -4.44 14.22 6.31
CA SER A 96 -4.06 15.60 6.69
C SER A 96 -5.24 16.57 6.63
N ALA A 97 -6.18 16.38 5.71
CA ALA A 97 -7.40 17.18 5.61
C ALA A 97 -8.39 16.89 6.74
N GLU A 98 -8.54 15.62 7.14
CA GLU A 98 -9.45 15.21 8.21
C GLU A 98 -8.94 15.62 9.60
N ALA A 99 -7.63 15.75 9.78
CA ALA A 99 -7.01 16.26 11.01
C ALA A 99 -7.17 17.79 11.21
N LEU A 100 -7.63 18.53 10.18
CA LEU A 100 -7.75 20.00 10.20
C LEU A 100 -9.20 20.49 10.37
N VAL A 101 -10.07 19.70 11.01
CA VAL A 101 -11.42 20.12 11.37
C VAL A 101 -11.50 20.32 12.90
N PRO A 102 -11.34 21.54 13.43
CA PRO A 102 -11.62 21.81 14.84
C PRO A 102 -13.13 21.77 15.10
N ALA A 103 -13.51 21.09 16.18
CA ALA A 103 -14.86 21.04 16.74
C ALA A 103 -15.33 22.41 17.27
#